data_AF-A0A372JE73-F1
#
_entry.id   AF-A0A372JE73-F1
#
_cell.length_a   1.000
_cell.length_b   1.000
_cell.length_c   1.000
_cell.angle_alpha   90.00
_cell.angle_beta   90.00
_cell.angle_gamma   90.00
#
_symmetry.space_group_name_H-M   'P 1'
#
loop_
_entity.id
_entity.type
_entity.pdbx_description
1 polymer ?
#
loop_
_entity_poly.entity_id
_entity_poly.type
_entity_poly.pdbx_seq_one_letter_code
_entity_poly.pdbx_strand_id
1 'polypeptide(L)'
;PFSPRALRRLVEQAVAARDARTAGPDASAPDLTDREREVLALVAAGLANAEIAARLHLGVTTVKTHLASLLTKTGCQNRVQLAVHAARNDLVDVLPDDR
;
A
#
# COMPACT_ATOMS: atom_id res chain seq x y z
N PRO A 1 10.14 -32.68 18.14
CA PRO A 1 11.10 -31.60 18.48
C PRO A 1 11.70 -30.99 17.21
N PHE A 2 11.55 -29.67 17.02
CA PHE A 2 11.98 -28.98 15.81
C PHE A 2 13.51 -29.02 15.66
N SER A 3 13.99 -29.28 14.44
CA SER A 3 15.42 -29.40 14.15
C SER A 3 16.11 -28.02 14.22
N PRO A 4 17.36 -27.92 14.72
CA PRO A 4 18.08 -26.64 14.86
C PRO A 4 18.20 -25.83 13.56
N ARG A 5 18.20 -26.51 12.41
CA ARG A 5 18.24 -25.87 11.09
C ARG A 5 16.91 -25.22 10.68
N ALA A 6 15.78 -25.75 11.14
CA ALA A 6 14.47 -25.18 10.87
C ALA A 6 14.25 -23.88 11.67
N LEU A 7 14.73 -23.86 12.92
CA LEU A 7 14.72 -22.64 13.74
C LEU A 7 15.60 -21.55 13.13
N ARG A 8 16.80 -21.91 12.67
CA ARG A 8 17.71 -20.95 12.01
C ARG A 8 17.13 -20.35 10.73
N ARG A 9 16.46 -21.16 9.89
CA ARG A 9 15.78 -20.64 8.70
C ARG A 9 14.64 -19.68 9.02
N LEU A 10 13.88 -19.95 10.09
CA LEU A 10 12.81 -19.04 10.51
C LEU A 10 13.37 -17.71 11.04
N VAL A 11 14.50 -17.73 11.74
CA VAL A 11 15.20 -16.52 12.19
C VAL A 11 15.79 -15.77 11.00
N GLU A 12 16.44 -16.44 10.05
CA GLU A 12 16.99 -15.83 8.83
C GLU A 12 15.89 -15.20 7.96
N GLN A 13 14.72 -15.86 7.83
CA GLN A 13 13.54 -15.29 7.16
C GLN A 13 12.93 -14.12 7.94
N ALA A 14 12.91 -14.16 9.27
CA ALA A 14 12.41 -13.07 10.11
C ALA A 14 13.34 -11.85 10.10
N VAL A 15 14.66 -12.06 9.96
CA VAL A 15 15.66 -10.98 9.82
C VAL A 15 15.63 -10.39 8.41
N ALA A 16 15.49 -11.21 7.36
CA ALA A 16 15.30 -10.69 5.99
C ALA A 16 13.99 -9.87 5.84
N ALA A 17 12.91 -10.29 6.52
CA ALA A 17 11.67 -9.51 6.64
C ALA A 17 11.81 -8.26 7.55
N ARG A 18 12.91 -8.12 8.32
CA ARG A 18 13.27 -6.90 9.04
C ARG A 18 14.16 -5.98 8.20
N ASP A 19 15.05 -6.52 7.37
CA ASP A 19 15.92 -5.71 6.51
C ASP A 19 15.20 -5.11 5.30
N ALA A 20 14.12 -5.73 4.80
CA ALA A 20 13.20 -5.09 3.85
C ALA A 20 12.43 -3.90 4.46
N ARG A 21 12.46 -3.71 5.79
CA ARG A 21 11.84 -2.57 6.50
C ARG A 21 12.79 -1.39 6.75
N THR A 22 14.06 -1.43 6.32
CA THR A 22 15.09 -0.47 6.78
C THR A 22 15.88 0.26 5.70
N ALA A 23 15.44 0.30 4.43
CA ALA A 23 16.10 1.11 3.40
C ALA A 23 15.40 2.47 3.14
N GLY A 24 15.90 3.54 3.76
CA GLY A 24 15.78 4.93 3.27
C GLY A 24 14.82 5.87 4.03
N PRO A 25 15.15 7.17 4.19
CA PRO A 25 14.69 8.01 5.29
C PRO A 25 13.42 8.78 4.93
N ASP A 26 12.28 8.35 5.45
CA ASP A 26 11.22 9.23 5.96
C ASP A 26 10.24 8.37 6.76
N ALA A 27 9.84 8.87 7.92
CA ALA A 27 9.11 8.10 8.93
C ALA A 27 7.76 7.57 8.39
N SER A 28 7.52 6.26 8.55
CA SER A 28 6.19 5.63 8.56
C SER A 28 5.37 5.60 7.26
N ALA A 29 5.99 5.58 6.07
CA ALA A 29 5.27 5.13 4.89
C ALA A 29 5.12 3.59 4.94
N PRO A 30 3.89 3.01 4.93
CA PRO A 30 3.73 1.57 4.79
C PRO A 30 4.39 1.09 3.49
N ASP A 31 4.88 -0.15 3.48
CA ASP A 31 5.52 -0.75 2.30
C ASP A 31 4.45 -1.07 1.24
N LEU A 32 4.09 -0.03 0.49
CA LEU A 32 3.13 -0.06 -0.60
C LEU A 32 3.85 -0.42 -1.89
N THR A 33 3.32 -1.42 -2.58
CA THR A 33 3.69 -1.74 -3.96
C THR A 33 3.37 -0.57 -4.89
N ASP A 34 4.03 -0.49 -6.04
CA ASP A 34 3.76 0.57 -7.04
C ASP A 34 2.28 0.66 -7.37
N ARG A 35 1.63 -0.50 -7.51
CA ARG A 35 0.20 -0.59 -7.82
C ARG A 35 -0.69 -0.06 -6.70
N GLU A 36 -0.33 -0.33 -5.44
CA GLU A 36 -1.05 0.20 -4.29
C GLU A 36 -0.85 1.72 -4.17
N ARG A 37 0.32 2.25 -4.53
CA ARG A 37 0.58 3.69 -4.59
C ARG A 37 -0.27 4.38 -5.64
N GLU A 38 -0.36 3.82 -6.86
CA GLU A 38 -1.25 4.33 -7.91
C GLU A 38 -2.72 4.34 -7.46
N VAL A 39 -3.20 3.25 -6.86
CA VAL A 39 -4.57 3.19 -6.35
C VAL A 39 -4.77 4.20 -5.21
N LEU A 40 -3.82 4.31 -4.28
CA LEU A 40 -3.88 5.27 -3.18
C LEU A 40 -3.92 6.71 -3.69
N ALA A 41 -3.17 7.01 -4.74
CA ALA A 41 -3.13 8.32 -5.39
C ALA A 41 -4.50 8.73 -5.92
N LEU A 42 -5.14 7.83 -6.68
CA LEU A 42 -6.45 8.08 -7.26
C LEU A 42 -7.56 8.13 -6.20
N VAL A 43 -7.40 7.38 -5.10
CA VAL A 43 -8.30 7.49 -3.93
C VAL A 43 -8.14 8.85 -3.25
N ALA A 44 -6.91 9.36 -3.11
CA ALA A 44 -6.64 10.69 -2.58
C ALA A 44 -7.24 11.80 -3.45
N ALA A 45 -7.22 11.61 -4.78
CA ALA A 45 -7.88 12.48 -5.76
C ALA A 45 -9.42 12.35 -5.75
N GLY A 46 -10.00 11.46 -4.94
CA GLY A 46 -11.45 11.33 -4.75
C GLY A 46 -12.17 10.43 -5.75
N LEU A 47 -11.46 9.74 -6.64
CA LEU A 47 -12.08 8.91 -7.67
C LEU A 47 -12.85 7.72 -7.06
N ALA A 48 -13.93 7.31 -7.73
CA ALA A 48 -14.66 6.09 -7.41
C ALA A 48 -13.94 4.85 -7.96
N ASN A 49 -14.22 3.67 -7.40
CA ASN A 49 -13.55 2.43 -7.80
C ASN A 49 -13.72 2.09 -9.29
N ALA A 50 -14.83 2.50 -9.91
CA ALA A 50 -15.07 2.32 -11.34
C ALA A 50 -14.17 3.22 -12.20
N GLU A 51 -13.94 4.47 -11.77
CA GLU A 51 -13.04 5.42 -12.43
C GLU A 51 -11.59 4.99 -12.27
N ILE A 52 -11.21 4.55 -11.07
CA ILE A 52 -9.89 3.95 -10.80
C ILE A 52 -9.67 2.73 -11.68
N ALA A 53 -10.66 1.83 -11.76
CA ALA A 53 -10.60 0.64 -12.59
C ALA A 53 -10.39 0.99 -14.06
N ALA A 54 -11.12 1.97 -14.58
CA ALA A 54 -10.98 2.44 -15.95
C ALA A 54 -9.57 3.05 -16.21
N ARG A 55 -9.11 3.93 -15.31
CA ARG A 55 -7.83 4.64 -15.46
C ARG A 55 -6.61 3.73 -15.33
N LEU A 56 -6.74 2.68 -14.53
CA LEU A 56 -5.67 1.69 -14.31
C LEU A 56 -5.83 0.44 -15.20
N HIS A 57 -6.86 0.37 -16.05
CA HIS A 57 -7.19 -0.81 -16.86
C HIS A 57 -7.34 -2.10 -16.03
N LEU A 58 -8.02 -2.00 -14.89
CA LEU A 58 -8.31 -3.10 -13.97
C LEU A 58 -9.81 -3.44 -13.92
N GLY A 59 -10.14 -4.60 -13.36
CA GLY A 59 -11.49 -4.88 -12.90
C GLY A 59 -11.81 -4.15 -11.59
N VAL A 60 -13.07 -3.73 -11.40
CA VAL A 60 -13.53 -3.08 -10.15
C VAL A 60 -13.29 -3.97 -8.92
N THR A 61 -13.41 -5.28 -9.06
CA THR A 61 -13.10 -6.26 -7.99
C THR A 61 -11.62 -6.21 -7.61
N THR A 62 -10.72 -6.09 -8.58
CA THR A 62 -9.27 -5.96 -8.34
C THR A 62 -8.95 -4.67 -7.58
N VAL A 63 -9.60 -3.55 -7.94
CA VAL A 63 -9.46 -2.28 -7.20
C VAL A 63 -9.92 -2.43 -5.75
N LYS A 64 -11.04 -3.12 -5.50
CA LYS A 64 -11.51 -3.40 -4.14
C LYS A 64 -10.51 -4.22 -3.33
N THR A 65 -9.84 -5.20 -3.96
CA THR A 65 -8.76 -5.97 -3.31
C THR A 65 -7.59 -5.08 -2.93
N HIS A 66 -7.12 -4.22 -3.84
CA HIS A 66 -6.06 -3.25 -3.53
C HIS A 66 -6.45 -2.29 -2.39
N LEU A 67 -7.69 -1.80 -2.38
CA LEU A 67 -8.22 -0.98 -1.28
C LEU A 67 -8.20 -1.73 0.06
N ALA A 68 -8.60 -3.00 0.10
CA ALA A 68 -8.58 -3.80 1.33
C ALA A 68 -7.14 -4.01 1.86
N SER A 69 -6.18 -4.26 0.95
CA SER A 69 -4.76 -4.34 1.29
C SER A 69 -4.24 -3.00 1.81
N LEU A 70 -4.58 -1.89 1.14
CA LEU A 70 -4.22 -0.53 1.55
C LEU A 70 -4.74 -0.18 2.94
N LEU A 71 -6.02 -0.44 3.22
CA LEU A 71 -6.62 -0.21 4.54
C LEU A 71 -5.90 -1.04 5.62
N THR A 72 -5.58 -2.29 5.32
CA THR A 72 -4.84 -3.18 6.24
C THR A 72 -3.42 -2.66 6.50
N LYS A 73 -2.71 -2.24 5.45
CA LYS A 73 -1.32 -1.76 5.54
C LYS A 73 -1.18 -0.38 6.19
N THR A 74 -2.16 0.50 5.98
CA THR A 74 -2.18 1.87 6.54
C THR A 74 -2.87 1.95 7.90
N GLY A 75 -3.54 0.88 8.34
CA GLY A 75 -4.38 0.88 9.55
C GLY A 75 -5.64 1.74 9.43
N CYS A 76 -5.99 2.21 8.23
CA CYS A 76 -7.20 2.98 7.99
C CYS A 76 -8.44 2.07 8.01
N GLN A 77 -9.54 2.58 8.57
CA GLN A 77 -10.78 1.81 8.69
C GLN A 77 -11.72 2.00 7.49
N ASN A 78 -11.56 3.09 6.74
CA ASN A 78 -12.40 3.38 5.59
C ASN A 78 -11.66 4.22 4.53
N ARG A 79 -12.26 4.33 3.34
CA ARG A 79 -11.67 5.06 2.20
C ARG A 79 -11.41 6.54 2.50
N VAL A 80 -12.22 7.17 3.36
CA VAL A 80 -12.07 8.58 3.69
C VAL A 80 -10.82 8.78 4.54
N GLN A 81 -10.64 7.93 5.56
CA GLN A 81 -9.41 7.89 6.35
C GLN A 81 -8.20 7.60 5.47
N LEU A 82 -8.33 6.68 4.50
CA LEU A 82 -7.26 6.36 3.56
C LEU A 82 -6.87 7.54 2.66
N ALA A 83 -7.86 8.28 2.12
CA ALA A 83 -7.62 9.48 1.32
C ALA A 83 -6.94 10.58 2.15
N VAL A 84 -7.40 10.81 3.38
CA VAL A 84 -6.79 11.78 4.31
C VAL A 84 -5.38 11.35 4.70
N HIS A 85 -5.15 10.05 4.92
CA HIS A 85 -3.83 9.50 5.20
C HIS A 85 -2.87 9.74 4.03
N ALA A 86 -3.30 9.51 2.80
CA ALA A 86 -2.51 9.77 1.60
C ALA A 86 -2.11 11.24 1.48
N ALA A 87 -3.06 12.15 1.70
CA ALA A 87 -2.83 13.60 1.63
C ALA A 87 -1.92 14.14 2.76
N ARG A 88 -1.94 13.53 3.94
CA ARG A 88 -1.15 13.99 5.11
C ARG A 88 0.29 13.52 5.13
N ASN A 89 0.58 12.38 4.50
CA ASN A 89 1.90 11.75 4.54
C ASN A 89 2.72 12.06 3.26
N ASP A 90 2.29 13.03 2.45
CA ASP A 90 2.93 13.39 1.16
C ASP A 90 3.17 12.17 0.25
N LEU A 91 2.36 11.12 0.40
CA LEU A 91 2.56 9.84 -0.28
C LEU A 91 2.16 9.89 -1.76
N VAL A 92 1.64 11.04 -2.20
CA VAL A 92 1.06 11.22 -3.51
C VAL A 92 1.49 12.57 -4.07
N ASP A 93 2.39 12.54 -5.04
CA ASP A 93 2.49 13.62 -6.02
C ASP A 93 1.16 13.62 -6.79
N VAL A 94 0.31 14.61 -6.52
CA VAL A 94 -1.00 14.73 -7.16
C VAL A 94 -0.71 14.93 -8.65
N LEU A 95 -0.79 13.84 -9.43
CA LEU A 95 -0.58 13.85 -10.87
C LEU A 95 -1.47 14.97 -11.45
N PRO A 96 -0.92 15.93 -12.22
CA PRO A 96 -1.69 17.04 -12.74
C PRO A 96 -2.93 16.52 -13.49
N ASP A 97 -4.05 17.15 -13.17
CA ASP A 97 -5.38 16.93 -13.73
C ASP A 97 -5.34 17.19 -15.24
N ASP A 98 -5.02 16.18 -16.04
CA ASP A 98 -5.35 16.18 -17.47
C ASP A 98 -6.85 15.92 -17.60
N ARG A 99 -7.59 17.04 -17.62
CA ARG A 99 -9.01 17.16 -17.95
C ARG A 99 -9.37 16.60 -19.32
#